data_AF-A0A8D0GNA2-F1
#
_entry.id   AF-A0A8D0GNA2-F1
#
_cell.length_a   1.000
_cell.length_b   1.000
_cell.length_c   1.000
_cell.angle_alpha   90.00
_cell.angle_beta   90.00
_cell.angle_gamma   90.00
#
_symmetry.space_group_name_H-M   'P 1'
#
loop_
_entity.id
_entity.type
_entity.pdbx_description
1 polymer ?
#
loop_
_entity_poly.entity_id
_entity_poly.type
_entity_poly.pdbx_seq_one_letter_code
_entity_poly.pdbx_strand_id
1 'polypeptide(L)'
;MGDPEYLAAFHRLVMPIAYEFNPELVLVSAGFDAARGDPLGGCLVSPECYAHMTHLLLGLAGGRVVIVLEGGYNLVSIAESMTMCTRTLLGDPPPPLGRLKPPHPSALQSLARSAAVQRRYWGSLRLPEPAPAVAEEPSTHSGKGTPVSKEPPPAGSPEPPQSPPIPEALEGRLVDEILALGSLQLSDNPEEGAGAGPGSASPGAGAGPGSASPGAGAGPGSASPGAGAGPGSASPG
;
A
#
# COMPACT_ATOMS: atom_id res chain seq x y z
N MET A 1 -5.02 13.00 3.75
CA MET A 1 -4.88 11.62 3.27
C MET A 1 -3.96 10.86 4.21
N GLY A 2 -4.09 9.56 4.31
CA GLY A 2 -3.23 8.65 5.07
C GLY A 2 -3.33 7.23 4.50
N ASP A 3 -3.09 6.23 5.35
CA ASP A 3 -2.97 4.84 4.94
C ASP A 3 -4.13 4.32 4.07
N PRO A 4 -5.42 4.56 4.40
CA PRO A 4 -6.52 4.04 3.60
C PRO A 4 -6.50 4.55 2.15
N GLU A 5 -6.18 5.83 1.97
CA GLU A 5 -6.16 6.44 0.63
C GLU A 5 -4.96 5.96 -0.18
N TYR A 6 -3.78 5.84 0.44
CA TYR A 6 -2.58 5.35 -0.23
C TYR A 6 -2.72 3.88 -0.62
N LEU A 7 -3.25 3.03 0.26
CA LEU A 7 -3.53 1.64 -0.09
C LEU A 7 -4.61 1.50 -1.16
N ALA A 8 -5.68 2.31 -1.09
CA ALA A 8 -6.68 2.34 -2.15
C ALA A 8 -6.07 2.73 -3.50
N ALA A 9 -5.16 3.72 -3.52
CA ALA A 9 -4.42 4.10 -4.73
C ALA A 9 -3.55 2.95 -5.26
N PHE A 10 -2.84 2.25 -4.37
CA PHE A 10 -2.02 1.11 -4.74
C PHE A 10 -2.85 -0.03 -5.34
N HIS A 11 -3.91 -0.45 -4.66
CA HIS A 11 -4.72 -1.57 -5.11
C HIS A 11 -5.55 -1.27 -6.37
N ARG A 12 -6.00 -0.02 -6.56
CA ARG A 12 -6.93 0.31 -7.65
C ARG A 12 -6.26 0.89 -8.89
N LEU A 13 -5.06 1.44 -8.76
CA LEU A 13 -4.35 2.07 -9.87
C LEU A 13 -2.93 1.53 -10.02
N VAL A 14 -2.08 1.69 -9.00
CA VAL A 14 -0.64 1.44 -9.15
C VAL A 14 -0.37 -0.03 -9.47
N MET A 15 -0.88 -0.96 -8.65
CA MET A 15 -0.60 -2.38 -8.81
C MET A 15 -1.22 -2.97 -10.08
N PRO A 16 -2.50 -2.72 -10.43
CA PRO A 16 -3.06 -3.21 -11.69
C PRO A 16 -2.24 -2.77 -12.91
N ILE A 17 -1.90 -1.48 -12.99
CA ILE A 17 -1.06 -0.95 -14.07
C ILE A 17 0.33 -1.60 -14.05
N ALA A 18 0.96 -1.69 -12.88
CA ALA A 18 2.32 -2.21 -12.77
C ALA A 18 2.42 -3.69 -13.14
N TYR A 19 1.42 -4.51 -12.80
CA TYR A 19 1.36 -5.90 -13.25
C TYR A 19 1.13 -6.02 -14.76
N GLU A 20 0.27 -5.18 -15.36
CA GLU A 20 0.06 -5.16 -16.81
C GLU A 20 1.33 -4.69 -17.56
N PHE A 21 2.03 -3.69 -17.00
CA PHE A 21 3.28 -3.19 -17.56
C PHE A 21 4.43 -4.21 -17.45
N ASN A 22 4.41 -5.08 -16.43
CA ASN A 22 5.41 -6.11 -16.18
C ASN A 22 6.87 -5.58 -16.19
N PRO A 23 7.23 -4.69 -15.26
CA PRO A 23 8.55 -4.06 -15.24
C PRO A 23 9.67 -5.07 -15.00
N GLU A 24 10.83 -4.80 -15.58
CA GLU A 24 12.06 -5.55 -15.30
C GLU A 24 12.83 -5.02 -14.09
N LEU A 25 12.53 -3.80 -13.64
CA LEU A 25 13.09 -3.12 -12.47
C LEU A 25 12.08 -2.10 -11.94
N VAL A 26 11.94 -1.98 -10.62
CA VAL A 26 11.14 -0.93 -9.98
C VAL A 26 12.05 0.08 -9.30
N LEU A 27 11.91 1.34 -9.65
CA LEU A 27 12.57 2.47 -8.97
C LEU A 27 11.51 3.26 -8.19
N VAL A 28 11.71 3.42 -6.89
CA VAL A 28 10.83 4.21 -6.03
C VAL A 28 11.53 5.52 -5.69
N SER A 29 11.00 6.62 -6.20
CA SER A 29 11.32 7.98 -5.75
C SER A 29 10.61 8.18 -4.41
N ALA A 30 11.33 7.92 -3.31
CA ALA A 30 10.77 7.73 -1.97
C ALA A 30 10.85 9.03 -1.16
N GLY A 31 9.87 9.91 -1.39
CA GLY A 31 9.58 11.03 -0.51
C GLY A 31 8.80 10.58 0.73
N PHE A 32 9.34 10.87 1.91
CA PHE A 32 8.66 10.64 3.19
C PHE A 32 7.97 11.91 3.71
N ASP A 33 7.73 12.89 2.85
CA ASP A 33 6.98 14.12 3.17
C ASP A 33 5.46 13.89 3.25
N ALA A 34 4.94 12.76 2.75
CA ALA A 34 3.59 12.31 3.02
C ALA A 34 3.41 11.63 4.40
N ALA A 35 4.51 11.39 5.12
CA ALA A 35 4.47 10.72 6.41
C ALA A 35 3.79 11.58 7.47
N ARG A 36 3.13 10.91 8.43
CA ARG A 36 2.55 11.57 9.60
C ARG A 36 3.62 12.38 10.33
N GLY A 37 3.32 13.66 10.57
CA GLY A 37 4.21 14.58 11.29
C GLY A 37 5.16 15.37 10.41
N ASP A 38 5.17 15.14 9.10
CA ASP A 38 5.93 15.99 8.18
C ASP A 38 5.34 17.42 8.12
N PRO A 39 6.18 18.47 8.19
CA PRO A 39 5.70 19.85 8.20
C PRO A 39 5.23 20.36 6.84
N LEU A 40 5.57 19.72 5.72
CA LEU A 40 5.26 20.20 4.37
C LEU A 40 4.12 19.44 3.69
N GLY A 41 4.05 18.10 3.82
CA GLY A 41 3.09 17.32 3.04
C GLY A 41 1.67 17.25 3.60
N GLY A 42 1.48 17.47 4.91
CA GLY A 42 0.15 17.52 5.54
C GLY A 42 -0.65 16.20 5.47
N CYS A 43 0.00 15.10 5.11
CA CYS A 43 -0.57 13.76 5.08
C CYS A 43 -0.28 13.00 6.39
N LEU A 44 -0.91 11.85 6.54
CA LEU A 44 -0.91 11.03 7.75
C LEU A 44 -0.50 9.59 7.43
N VAL A 45 0.40 9.39 6.46
CA VAL A 45 0.88 8.04 6.11
C VAL A 45 1.77 7.53 7.23
N SER A 46 1.47 6.34 7.74
CA SER A 46 2.24 5.70 8.79
C SER A 46 3.50 5.01 8.24
N PRO A 47 4.57 4.88 9.06
CA PRO A 47 5.73 4.05 8.70
C PRO A 47 5.33 2.63 8.30
N GLU A 48 4.34 2.04 8.96
CA GLU A 48 3.80 0.72 8.64
C GLU A 48 3.19 0.69 7.24
N CYS A 49 2.46 1.72 6.84
CA CYS A 49 1.90 1.78 5.49
C CYS A 49 2.97 1.86 4.41
N TYR A 50 4.11 2.53 4.67
CA TYR A 50 5.27 2.49 3.78
C TYR A 50 5.85 1.08 3.63
N ALA A 51 5.88 0.29 4.71
CA ALA A 51 6.24 -1.13 4.61
C ALA A 51 5.25 -1.94 3.75
N HIS A 52 3.94 -1.71 3.88
CA HIS A 52 2.93 -2.38 3.04
C HIS A 52 3.05 -2.01 1.57
N MET A 53 3.21 -0.71 1.25
CA MET A 53 3.44 -0.26 -0.12
C MET A 53 4.70 -0.87 -0.72
N THR A 54 5.79 -0.92 0.05
CA THR A 54 7.04 -1.59 -0.36
C THR A 54 6.82 -3.08 -0.61
N HIS A 55 6.07 -3.75 0.25
CA HIS A 55 5.79 -5.18 0.13
C HIS A 55 4.99 -5.51 -1.14
N LEU A 56 4.00 -4.68 -1.48
CA LEU A 56 3.24 -4.83 -2.72
C LEU A 56 4.16 -4.74 -3.95
N LEU A 57 5.11 -3.78 -3.95
CA LEU A 57 6.04 -3.59 -5.06
C LEU A 57 7.05 -4.74 -5.20
N LEU A 58 7.40 -5.44 -4.12
CA LEU A 58 8.27 -6.63 -4.19
C LEU A 58 7.64 -7.78 -4.99
N GLY A 59 6.32 -7.78 -5.19
CA GLY A 59 5.64 -8.71 -6.09
C GLY A 59 5.94 -8.50 -7.57
N LEU A 60 6.57 -7.38 -7.94
CA LEU A 60 6.91 -7.00 -9.31
C LEU A 60 8.38 -7.30 -9.61
N ALA A 61 8.75 -7.39 -10.89
CA ALA A 61 10.14 -7.48 -11.33
C ALA A 61 10.97 -8.57 -10.62
N GLY A 62 10.33 -9.65 -10.14
CA GLY A 62 10.99 -10.68 -9.33
C GLY A 62 11.68 -10.12 -8.06
N GLY A 63 11.13 -9.09 -7.44
CA GLY A 63 11.68 -8.44 -6.25
C GLY A 63 12.79 -7.42 -6.52
N ARG A 64 13.10 -7.10 -7.79
CA ARG A 64 14.10 -6.08 -8.13
C ARG A 64 13.52 -4.67 -7.91
N VAL A 65 13.59 -4.21 -6.68
CA VAL A 65 13.10 -2.89 -6.24
C VAL A 65 14.27 -2.09 -5.67
N VAL A 66 14.43 -0.86 -6.13
CA VAL A 66 15.38 0.12 -5.58
C VAL A 66 14.58 1.29 -5.02
N ILE A 67 14.84 1.63 -3.75
CA ILE A 67 14.23 2.75 -3.06
C ILE A 67 15.27 3.88 -2.96
N VAL A 68 14.94 5.05 -3.50
CA VAL A 68 15.82 6.22 -3.53
C VAL A 68 15.18 7.32 -2.70
N LEU A 69 15.85 7.74 -1.62
CA LEU A 69 15.35 8.81 -0.75
C LEU A 69 15.25 10.14 -1.51
N GLU A 70 14.14 10.83 -1.33
CA GLU A 70 13.85 12.14 -1.93
C GLU A 70 13.51 13.15 -0.83
N GLY A 71 12.25 13.60 -0.78
CA GLY A 71 11.73 14.50 0.25
C GLY A 71 11.46 13.81 1.59
N GLY A 72 10.96 14.61 2.52
CA GLY A 72 10.80 14.25 3.93
C GLY A 72 11.59 15.23 4.79
N TYR A 73 10.90 15.87 5.71
CA TYR A 73 11.39 17.04 6.44
C TYR A 73 11.16 16.92 7.96
N ASN A 74 10.45 15.87 8.39
CA ASN A 74 10.48 15.41 9.78
C ASN A 74 11.47 14.25 9.93
N LEU A 75 12.57 14.49 10.65
CA LEU A 75 13.66 13.52 10.83
C LEU A 75 13.21 12.19 11.44
N VAL A 76 12.27 12.23 12.40
CA VAL A 76 11.76 11.01 13.04
C VAL A 76 10.90 10.23 12.06
N SER A 77 9.97 10.90 11.36
CA SER A 77 9.10 10.26 10.39
C SER A 77 9.88 9.63 9.23
N ILE A 78 10.92 10.31 8.73
CA ILE A 78 11.81 9.75 7.69
C ILE A 78 12.53 8.51 8.21
N ALA A 79 13.16 8.60 9.39
CA ALA A 79 13.94 7.50 9.94
C ALA A 79 13.06 6.26 10.17
N GLU A 80 11.89 6.42 10.75
CA GLU A 80 10.93 5.33 10.97
C GLU A 80 10.45 4.75 9.65
N SER A 81 10.00 5.59 8.71
CA SER A 81 9.42 5.13 7.44
C SER A 81 10.44 4.43 6.54
N MET A 82 11.66 4.98 6.42
CA MET A 82 12.73 4.35 5.65
C MET A 82 13.21 3.06 6.30
N THR A 83 13.24 2.99 7.64
CA THR A 83 13.52 1.75 8.37
C THR A 83 12.48 0.70 8.01
N MET A 84 11.19 1.05 8.03
CA MET A 84 10.11 0.13 7.68
C MET A 84 10.20 -0.39 6.24
N CYS A 85 10.48 0.48 5.26
CA CYS A 85 10.77 0.05 3.89
C CYS A 85 11.94 -0.94 3.83
N THR A 86 13.04 -0.62 4.51
CA THR A 86 14.27 -1.43 4.50
C THR A 86 14.05 -2.80 5.14
N ARG A 87 13.30 -2.87 6.24
CA ARG A 87 12.91 -4.15 6.86
C ARG A 87 12.12 -5.03 5.89
N THR A 88 11.15 -4.44 5.18
CA THR A 88 10.39 -5.16 4.16
C THR A 88 11.29 -5.65 3.01
N LEU A 89 12.26 -4.84 2.56
CA LEU A 89 13.24 -5.26 1.54
C LEU A 89 14.11 -6.44 2.02
N LEU A 90 14.40 -6.51 3.32
CA LEU A 90 15.13 -7.63 3.94
C LEU A 90 14.26 -8.89 4.13
N GLY A 91 12.96 -8.82 3.82
CA GLY A 91 12.03 -9.94 3.92
C GLY A 91 11.29 -10.04 5.25
N ASP A 92 11.40 -9.05 6.14
CA ASP A 92 10.55 -8.98 7.33
C ASP A 92 9.07 -8.82 6.91
N PRO A 93 8.13 -9.49 7.59
CA PRO A 93 6.72 -9.30 7.30
C PRO A 93 6.28 -7.87 7.66
N PRO A 94 5.47 -7.19 6.81
CA PRO A 94 4.92 -5.89 7.14
C PRO A 94 4.10 -5.94 8.44
N PRO A 95 4.25 -4.99 9.36
CA PRO A 95 3.44 -4.96 10.58
C PRO A 95 1.96 -4.80 10.27
N PRO A 96 1.06 -5.30 11.14
CA PRO A 96 -0.36 -5.12 10.95
C PRO A 96 -0.72 -3.64 10.98
N LEU A 97 -1.39 -3.17 9.92
CA LEU A 97 -2.13 -1.91 9.96
C LEU A 97 -3.37 -2.20 10.77
N GLY A 98 -3.58 -1.47 11.87
CA GLY A 98 -4.79 -1.61 12.68
C GLY A 98 -6.05 -1.36 11.86
N ARG A 99 -7.22 -1.25 12.52
CA ARG A 99 -8.48 -1.05 11.81
C ARG A 99 -8.45 0.22 10.94
N LEU A 100 -8.38 0.03 9.63
CA LEU A 100 -8.40 1.12 8.66
C LEU A 100 -9.82 1.68 8.54
N LYS A 101 -9.91 3.01 8.48
CA LYS A 101 -11.16 3.69 8.14
C LYS A 101 -11.37 3.62 6.63
N PRO A 102 -12.62 3.77 6.13
CA PRO A 102 -12.84 3.95 4.70
C PRO A 102 -12.05 5.16 4.16
N PRO A 103 -11.52 5.09 2.93
CA PRO A 103 -10.87 6.23 2.30
C PRO A 103 -11.80 7.43 2.19
N HIS A 104 -11.24 8.63 2.33
CA HIS A 104 -11.99 9.86 2.22
C HIS A 104 -12.66 10.00 0.82
N PRO A 105 -13.91 10.48 0.72
CA PRO A 105 -14.62 10.57 -0.55
C PRO A 105 -13.88 11.36 -1.64
N SER A 106 -13.20 12.46 -1.29
CA SER A 106 -12.41 13.23 -2.26
C SER A 106 -11.20 12.46 -2.82
N ALA A 107 -10.64 11.53 -2.05
CA ALA A 107 -9.59 10.63 -2.53
C ALA A 107 -10.17 9.64 -3.54
N LEU A 108 -11.31 9.03 -3.22
CA LEU A 108 -12.02 8.12 -4.13
C LEU A 108 -12.40 8.81 -5.44
N GLN A 109 -12.89 10.05 -5.38
CA GLN A 109 -13.17 10.83 -6.58
C GLN A 109 -11.90 11.13 -7.39
N SER A 110 -10.77 11.39 -6.73
CA SER A 110 -9.50 11.60 -7.42
C SER A 110 -9.01 10.32 -8.09
N LEU A 111 -9.09 9.18 -7.41
CA LEU A 111 -8.78 7.87 -7.99
C LEU A 111 -9.69 7.54 -9.16
N ALA A 112 -10.98 7.87 -9.07
CA ALA A 112 -11.95 7.71 -10.15
C ALA A 112 -11.53 8.47 -11.40
N ARG A 113 -11.27 9.76 -11.25
CA ARG A 113 -10.85 10.62 -12.37
C ARG A 113 -9.57 10.11 -13.01
N SER A 114 -8.59 9.70 -12.20
CA SER A 114 -7.36 9.08 -12.69
C SER A 114 -7.63 7.79 -13.46
N ALA A 115 -8.46 6.89 -12.94
CA ALA A 115 -8.85 5.65 -13.62
C ALA A 115 -9.56 5.92 -14.96
N ALA A 116 -10.48 6.89 -14.99
CA ALA A 116 -11.22 7.30 -16.19
C ALA A 116 -10.29 7.69 -17.34
N VAL A 117 -9.24 8.45 -17.03
CA VAL A 117 -8.24 8.90 -18.00
C VAL A 117 -7.31 7.76 -18.40
N GLN A 118 -6.97 6.87 -17.48
CA GLN A 118 -5.96 5.82 -17.69
C GLN A 118 -6.53 4.57 -18.38
N ARG A 119 -7.82 4.24 -18.25
CA ARG A 119 -8.45 3.03 -18.82
C ARG A 119 -8.34 2.87 -20.34
N ARG A 120 -8.07 3.98 -21.05
CA ARG A 120 -7.81 3.93 -22.50
C ARG A 120 -6.49 3.23 -22.83
N TYR A 121 -5.50 3.33 -21.94
CA TYR A 121 -4.16 2.78 -22.10
C TYR A 121 -3.99 1.43 -21.41
N TRP A 122 -4.66 1.23 -20.28
CA TRP A 122 -4.48 0.05 -19.43
C TRP A 122 -5.73 -0.81 -19.42
N GLY A 123 -5.62 -2.03 -19.93
CA GLY A 123 -6.71 -3.01 -19.95
C GLY A 123 -7.17 -3.40 -18.55
N SER A 124 -6.26 -3.44 -17.57
CA SER A 124 -6.50 -3.76 -16.17
C SER A 124 -7.45 -2.78 -15.48
N LEU A 125 -7.64 -1.58 -16.03
CA LEU A 125 -8.52 -0.54 -15.50
C LEU A 125 -9.86 -0.45 -16.24
N ARG A 126 -10.07 -1.27 -17.28
CA ARG A 126 -11.35 -1.34 -17.97
C ARG A 126 -12.29 -2.19 -17.12
N LEU A 127 -13.30 -1.56 -16.54
CA LEU A 127 -14.40 -2.31 -15.93
C LEU A 127 -15.05 -3.18 -17.01
N PRO A 128 -15.42 -4.43 -16.71
CA PRO A 128 -16.28 -5.20 -17.58
C PRO A 128 -17.53 -4.36 -17.86
N GLU A 129 -17.96 -4.27 -19.12
CA GLU A 129 -19.29 -3.74 -19.37
C GLU A 129 -20.28 -4.59 -18.57
N PRO A 130 -21.26 -3.96 -17.89
CA PRO A 130 -22.34 -4.73 -17.31
C PRO A 130 -22.92 -5.59 -18.43
N ALA A 131 -22.96 -6.91 -18.21
CA ALA A 131 -23.54 -7.84 -19.16
C ALA A 131 -24.87 -7.26 -19.62
N PRO A 132 -25.18 -7.27 -20.93
CA PRO A 132 -26.43 -6.72 -21.43
C PRO A 132 -27.54 -7.36 -20.60
N ALA A 133 -28.31 -6.52 -19.91
CA ALA A 133 -29.49 -6.98 -19.19
C ALA A 133 -30.27 -7.81 -20.20
N VAL A 134 -30.46 -9.09 -19.90
CA VAL A 134 -31.18 -10.00 -20.79
C VAL A 134 -32.58 -9.41 -20.90
N ALA A 135 -32.82 -8.71 -21.99
CA ALA A 135 -34.15 -8.27 -22.35
C ALA A 135 -34.91 -9.57 -22.60
N GLU A 136 -35.83 -9.90 -21.70
CA GLU A 136 -36.93 -10.80 -22.00
C GLU A 136 -37.71 -10.16 -23.15
N GLU A 137 -37.31 -10.48 -24.38
CA GLU A 137 -38.01 -10.09 -25.59
C GLU A 137 -39.30 -10.92 -25.68
N PRO A 138 -40.50 -10.30 -25.64
CA PRO A 138 -41.72 -11.02 -25.94
C PRO A 138 -41.74 -11.35 -27.43
N SER A 139 -41.72 -12.65 -27.73
CA SER A 139 -41.84 -13.21 -29.07
C SER A 139 -43.06 -12.66 -29.80
N THR A 140 -42.90 -12.08 -31.00
CA THR A 140 -43.90 -12.15 -32.08
C THR A 140 -43.28 -11.98 -33.47
N HIS A 141 -43.98 -12.57 -34.44
CA HIS A 141 -43.54 -12.99 -35.77
C HIS A 141 -43.28 -11.91 -36.83
N SER A 142 -42.34 -12.25 -37.73
CA SER A 142 -42.37 -12.14 -39.20
C SER A 142 -42.35 -10.76 -39.90
N GLY A 143 -41.27 -10.53 -40.67
CA GLY A 143 -41.24 -9.59 -41.79
C GLY A 143 -39.94 -9.66 -42.60
N LYS A 144 -40.02 -10.15 -43.85
CA LYS A 144 -38.92 -10.21 -44.83
C LYS A 144 -38.45 -8.81 -45.23
N GLY A 145 -37.13 -8.62 -45.32
CA GLY A 145 -36.53 -7.47 -46.01
C GLY A 145 -35.00 -7.56 -46.09
N THR A 146 -34.46 -7.83 -47.27
CA THR A 146 -33.02 -7.69 -47.61
C THR A 146 -32.71 -6.20 -47.84
N PRO A 147 -31.50 -5.68 -47.52
CA PRO A 147 -30.52 -5.50 -48.61
C PRO A 147 -29.00 -5.51 -48.22
N VAL A 148 -28.21 -5.98 -49.20
CA VAL A 148 -26.94 -5.44 -49.76
C VAL A 148 -25.79 -5.01 -48.84
N SER A 149 -24.67 -5.71 -49.03
CA SER A 149 -23.31 -5.43 -48.57
C SER A 149 -22.69 -4.18 -49.21
N LYS A 150 -21.96 -3.38 -48.43
CA LYS A 150 -20.93 -2.45 -48.93
C LYS A 150 -19.69 -2.52 -48.06
N GLU A 151 -18.56 -2.77 -48.72
CA GLU A 151 -17.20 -2.85 -48.18
C GLU A 151 -16.61 -1.43 -48.00
N PRO A 152 -15.75 -1.16 -46.99
CA PRO A 152 -15.14 0.15 -46.79
C PRO A 152 -13.75 0.28 -47.47
N PRO A 153 -13.32 1.49 -47.90
CA PRO A 153 -11.96 1.74 -48.42
C PRO A 153 -10.93 2.01 -47.29
N PRO A 154 -9.61 2.02 -47.59
CA PRO A 154 -8.57 1.64 -46.63
C PRO A 154 -7.99 2.81 -45.79
N ALA A 155 -7.21 2.37 -44.79
CA ALA A 155 -6.62 3.10 -43.68
C ALA A 155 -5.75 4.32 -44.04
N GLY A 156 -6.00 5.42 -43.33
CA GLY A 156 -5.02 6.46 -43.02
C GLY A 156 -4.78 6.47 -41.50
N SER A 157 -3.53 6.49 -41.06
CA SER A 157 -3.14 6.47 -39.66
C SER A 157 -3.71 7.67 -38.88
N PRO A 158 -4.37 7.50 -37.72
CA PRO A 158 -4.79 8.64 -36.93
C PRO A 158 -3.67 9.09 -35.98
N GLU A 159 -3.38 10.38 -36.05
CA GLU A 159 -2.66 11.17 -35.05
C GLU A 159 -3.39 11.07 -33.68
N PRO A 160 -2.68 11.06 -32.53
CA PRO A 160 -3.32 10.87 -31.23
C PRO A 160 -4.32 12.01 -30.94
N PRO A 161 -5.59 11.71 -30.61
CA PRO A 161 -6.58 12.72 -30.34
C PRO A 161 -6.28 13.42 -29.01
N GLN A 162 -6.25 14.76 -29.04
CA GLN A 162 -6.31 15.58 -27.83
C GLN A 162 -7.59 15.23 -27.06
N SER A 163 -7.46 15.12 -25.73
CA SER A 163 -8.51 14.57 -24.89
C SER A 163 -9.63 15.59 -24.70
N PRO A 164 -10.89 15.29 -25.08
CA PRO A 164 -12.02 16.14 -24.70
C PRO A 164 -12.23 16.10 -23.18
N PRO A 165 -12.83 17.14 -22.59
CA PRO A 165 -13.19 17.13 -21.16
C PRO A 165 -14.16 15.97 -20.88
N ILE A 166 -13.94 15.28 -19.76
CA ILE A 166 -14.83 14.20 -19.30
C ILE A 166 -16.18 14.84 -18.94
N PRO A 167 -17.31 14.38 -19.51
CA PRO A 167 -18.61 14.88 -19.12
C PRO A 167 -18.87 14.60 -17.63
N GLU A 168 -19.29 15.63 -16.89
CA GLU A 168 -19.55 15.62 -15.44
C GLU A 168 -20.46 14.44 -14.98
N ALA A 169 -21.37 14.00 -15.85
CA ALA A 169 -22.24 12.84 -15.62
C ALA A 169 -21.50 11.48 -15.60
N LEU A 170 -20.40 11.34 -16.36
CA LEU A 170 -19.56 10.13 -16.33
C LEU A 170 -18.71 10.11 -15.05
N GLU A 171 -18.35 11.28 -14.53
CA GLU A 171 -17.61 11.44 -13.29
C GLU A 171 -18.45 10.98 -12.08
N GLY A 172 -19.72 11.38 -12.01
CA GLY A 172 -20.65 10.92 -10.97
C GLY A 172 -20.85 9.40 -10.96
N ARG A 173 -21.12 8.80 -12.12
CA ARG A 173 -21.28 7.35 -12.25
C ARG A 173 -20.03 6.56 -11.85
N LEU A 174 -18.86 7.09 -12.19
CA LEU A 174 -17.59 6.44 -11.87
C LEU A 174 -17.25 6.53 -10.38
N VAL A 175 -17.59 7.66 -9.74
CA VAL A 175 -17.49 7.81 -8.28
C VAL A 175 -18.40 6.80 -7.59
N ASP A 176 -19.65 6.65 -8.04
CA ASP A 176 -20.61 5.68 -7.50
C ASP A 176 -20.16 4.23 -7.71
N GLU A 177 -19.60 3.89 -8.87
CA GLU A 177 -19.07 2.55 -9.15
C GLU A 177 -17.80 2.23 -8.33
N ILE A 178 -16.95 3.23 -8.09
CA ILE A 178 -15.77 3.08 -7.21
C ILE A 178 -16.17 2.97 -5.75
N LEU A 179 -17.20 3.70 -5.32
CA LEU A 179 -17.81 3.53 -4.00
C LEU A 179 -18.44 2.14 -3.88
N ALA A 180 -19.13 1.64 -4.92
CA ALA A 180 -19.72 0.30 -4.94
C ALA A 180 -18.67 -0.81 -4.85
N LEU A 181 -17.52 -0.65 -5.50
CA LEU A 181 -16.37 -1.56 -5.34
C LEU A 181 -15.70 -1.46 -3.96
N GLY A 182 -15.94 -0.38 -3.20
CA GLY A 182 -15.51 -0.24 -1.80
C GLY A 182 -16.38 -1.01 -0.80
N SER A 183 -17.56 -1.47 -1.22
CA SER A 183 -18.48 -2.27 -0.40
C SER A 183 -18.19 -3.78 -0.43
N LEU A 184 -17.24 -4.23 -1.26
CA LEU A 184 -16.74 -5.61 -1.20
C LEU A 184 -15.74 -5.71 -0.04
N GLN A 185 -16.29 -6.03 1.13
CA GLN A 185 -15.57 -6.11 2.40
C GLN A 185 -14.38 -7.08 2.36
N LEU A 186 -13.26 -6.61 2.91
CA LEU A 186 -12.31 -7.45 3.64
C LEU A 186 -13.12 -8.24 4.69
N SER A 187 -13.26 -9.54 4.48
CA SER A 187 -14.02 -10.43 5.35
C SER A 187 -13.53 -10.34 6.80
N ASP A 188 -14.49 -10.16 7.70
CA ASP A 188 -14.33 -10.20 9.15
C ASP A 188 -13.65 -11.51 9.59
N ASN A 189 -12.59 -11.39 10.40
CA ASN A 189 -12.10 -12.50 11.21
C ASN A 189 -13.10 -12.71 12.37
N PRO A 190 -13.65 -13.91 12.58
CA PRO A 190 -14.56 -14.15 13.68
C PRO A 190 -13.79 -14.08 15.01
N GLU A 191 -14.38 -13.37 15.97
CA GLU A 191 -13.90 -13.30 17.35
C GLU A 191 -13.83 -14.69 18.00
N GLU A 192 -12.71 -14.97 18.66
CA GLU A 192 -12.53 -16.15 19.50
C GLU A 192 -13.17 -15.89 20.87
N GLY A 193 -14.46 -16.17 20.96
CA GLY A 193 -15.16 -16.32 22.24
C GLY A 193 -14.98 -17.73 22.79
N ALA A 194 -14.15 -17.90 23.82
CA ALA A 194 -14.11 -19.12 24.61
C ALA A 194 -14.01 -18.78 26.10
N GLY A 195 -15.18 -18.68 26.74
CA GLY A 195 -15.33 -18.70 28.18
C GLY A 195 -16.37 -19.74 28.57
N ALA A 196 -15.92 -20.86 29.16
CA ALA A 196 -16.60 -21.59 30.24
C ALA A 196 -15.79 -22.86 30.62
N GLY A 197 -15.28 -22.90 31.85
CA GLY A 197 -15.04 -24.17 32.58
C GLY A 197 -16.36 -24.85 32.94
N PRO A 198 -16.39 -26.01 33.64
CA PRO A 198 -15.71 -26.19 34.94
C PRO A 198 -15.13 -27.61 35.19
N GLY A 199 -14.41 -27.81 36.30
CA GLY A 199 -14.07 -29.16 36.79
C GLY A 199 -12.96 -29.21 37.85
N SER A 200 -13.37 -29.23 39.11
CA SER A 200 -12.56 -29.34 40.33
C SER A 200 -11.94 -30.72 40.57
N ALA A 201 -10.68 -30.77 41.00
CA ALA A 201 -10.18 -31.67 42.06
C ALA A 201 -8.81 -31.18 42.58
N SER A 202 -8.65 -31.19 43.89
CA SER A 202 -7.54 -30.64 44.71
C SER A 202 -6.65 -31.81 45.25
N PRO A 203 -5.73 -31.62 46.22
CA PRO A 203 -4.39 -31.02 46.13
C PRO A 203 -3.25 -31.98 46.55
N GLY A 204 -2.00 -31.63 46.25
CA GLY A 204 -0.79 -32.31 46.76
C GLY A 204 0.18 -31.29 47.38
N ALA A 205 0.45 -31.47 48.67
CA ALA A 205 1.22 -30.59 49.55
C ALA A 205 2.75 -30.60 49.30
N GLY A 206 3.45 -29.53 49.69
CA GLY A 206 4.90 -29.60 49.90
C GLY A 206 5.67 -28.27 50.00
N ALA A 207 5.79 -27.74 51.23
CA ALA A 207 6.92 -26.97 51.80
C ALA A 207 7.30 -25.57 51.24
N GLY A 208 6.87 -24.52 51.97
CA GLY A 208 7.73 -23.75 52.90
C GLY A 208 8.76 -22.73 52.35
N PRO A 209 8.86 -21.50 52.92
CA PRO A 209 9.54 -20.36 52.29
C PRO A 209 10.95 -20.06 52.86
N GLY A 210 11.80 -19.42 52.04
CA GLY A 210 13.11 -18.89 52.45
C GLY A 210 13.31 -17.45 51.98
N SER A 211 13.14 -16.51 52.91
CA SER A 211 13.44 -15.09 52.79
C SER A 211 14.94 -14.80 52.87
N ALA A 212 15.48 -13.91 52.03
CA ALA A 212 16.55 -12.95 52.40
C ALA A 212 16.89 -11.97 51.25
N SER A 213 16.76 -10.68 51.54
CA SER A 213 17.51 -9.53 50.99
C SER A 213 18.03 -8.75 52.22
N PRO A 214 18.90 -7.73 52.11
CA PRO A 214 20.03 -7.48 51.18
C PRO A 214 21.34 -7.19 51.97
N GLY A 215 22.49 -7.09 51.29
CA GLY A 215 23.78 -6.74 51.91
C GLY A 215 24.59 -5.75 51.06
N ALA A 216 24.87 -4.59 51.63
CA ALA A 216 25.62 -3.47 51.05
C ALA A 216 27.14 -3.56 51.27
N GLY A 217 27.91 -2.79 50.49
CA GLY A 217 29.33 -2.43 50.71
C GLY A 217 30.00 -2.04 49.39
N ALA A 218 30.18 -0.74 49.06
CA ALA A 218 31.35 0.11 49.39
C ALA A 218 32.70 -0.55 48.99
N GLY A 219 33.61 0.04 48.21
CA GLY A 219 33.84 1.42 47.81
C GLY A 219 34.84 1.53 46.63
N PRO A 220 35.43 2.73 46.39
CA PRO A 220 36.06 3.12 45.12
C PRO A 220 37.58 2.93 45.09
N GLY A 221 38.14 2.74 43.89
CA GLY A 221 39.58 2.61 43.66
C GLY A 221 40.01 3.29 42.36
N SER A 222 40.59 4.48 42.52
CA SER A 222 41.27 5.33 41.54
C SER A 222 42.48 4.67 40.86
N ALA A 223 42.73 4.97 39.59
CA ALA A 223 44.01 5.54 39.09
C ALA A 223 44.05 5.63 37.55
N SER A 224 44.09 6.86 37.03
CA SER A 224 44.79 7.21 35.78
C SER A 224 46.31 7.24 36.05
N PRO A 225 47.15 7.04 35.03
CA PRO A 225 47.78 8.17 34.33
C PRO A 225 47.78 7.92 32.81
N GLY A 226 47.90 8.88 31.89
CA GLY A 226 48.80 10.02 31.82
C GLY A 226 49.36 10.03 30.39
N ALA A 227 49.25 11.17 29.72
CA ALA A 227 49.53 11.34 28.30
C ALA A 227 51.04 11.38 27.97
N GLY A 228 51.36 11.04 26.71
CA GLY A 228 52.34 11.75 25.91
C GLY A 228 53.67 11.04 25.60
N ALA A 229 53.88 10.70 24.33
CA ALA A 229 55.02 11.13 23.48
C ALA A 229 55.02 10.35 22.14
N GLY A 230 55.09 11.07 21.01
CA GLY A 230 55.48 10.52 19.68
C GLY A 230 56.99 10.22 19.61
N PRO A 231 57.64 10.03 18.44
CA PRO A 231 57.29 10.42 17.06
C PRO A 231 57.18 9.19 16.11
N GLY A 232 56.56 9.23 14.93
CA GLY A 232 57.01 9.95 13.73
C GLY A 232 58.08 9.15 12.96
N SER A 233 57.67 8.37 11.96
CA SER A 233 58.55 7.94 10.87
C SER A 233 57.76 7.77 9.56
N ALA A 234 58.03 8.67 8.62
CA ALA A 234 57.90 8.46 7.18
C ALA A 234 58.62 7.15 6.77
N SER A 235 58.21 6.44 5.72
CA SER A 235 58.58 6.72 4.33
C SER A 235 58.07 5.61 3.38
N PRO A 236 58.20 5.78 2.05
CA PRO A 236 57.21 5.36 1.05
C PRO A 236 57.57 4.08 0.29
N GLY A 237 56.61 3.59 -0.51
CA GLY A 237 56.78 2.56 -1.55
C GLY A 237 55.44 2.16 -2.15
#